data_AF-A0A7Y2BVR4-F1
#
_entry.id   AF-A0A7Y2BVR4-F1
#
_cell.length_a   1.000
_cell.length_b   1.000
_cell.length_c   1.000
_cell.angle_alpha   90.00
_cell.angle_beta   90.00
_cell.angle_gamma   90.00
#
_symmetry.space_group_name_H-M   'P 1'
#
loop_
_entity.id
_entity.type
_entity.pdbx_description
1 polymer ?
#
loop_
_entity_poly.entity_id
_entity_poly.type
_entity_poly.pdbx_seq_one_letter_code
_entity_poly.pdbx_strand_id
1 'polypeptide(L)'
;MEREEKIIAYLLNELNTEERADFESAMHADPELKQAFLSYQTSLSSLDKLAAETPSIELKRKFESFLKNEIAKPQAHQNNLRILSPLKWMGVAASILLAGFFLNQFIQDAPTNSDFNTINPEWIQTVSTGKTSERIQAIHEITDKNDLDPTILKAIEEVMYNDQSSNVRLAAVESLGQYVHQSEVQLMLIEALQKIETPIIKIEIINTLTQNKDDKAKDTFEAMLAKNDLNDAVRNELHTNIRKLENIY
;
A
#
# COMPACT_ATOMS: atom_id res chain seq x y z
N MET A 1 -18.28 -15.11 1.08
CA MET A 1 -17.94 -14.21 -0.04
C MET A 1 -19.00 -14.42 -1.11
N GLU A 2 -19.71 -13.35 -1.45
CA GLU A 2 -20.71 -13.36 -2.52
C GLU A 2 -20.06 -13.70 -3.87
N ARG A 3 -20.82 -14.25 -4.82
CA ARG A 3 -20.30 -14.68 -6.14
C ARG A 3 -19.59 -13.54 -6.87
N GLU A 4 -20.18 -12.35 -6.84
CA GLU A 4 -19.64 -11.14 -7.47
C GLU A 4 -18.35 -10.67 -6.80
N GLU A 5 -18.28 -10.74 -5.47
CA GLU A 5 -17.10 -10.34 -4.70
C GLU A 5 -15.88 -11.20 -5.06
N LYS A 6 -16.06 -12.52 -5.27
CA LYS A 6 -14.99 -13.40 -5.74
C LYS A 6 -14.51 -13.08 -7.16
N ILE A 7 -15.43 -12.71 -8.07
CA ILE A 7 -15.08 -12.30 -9.43
C ILE A 7 -14.22 -11.03 -9.39
N ILE A 8 -14.64 -10.03 -8.61
CA ILE A 8 -13.91 -8.76 -8.46
C ILE A 8 -12.55 -9.00 -7.83
N ALA A 9 -12.49 -9.75 -6.73
CA ALA A 9 -11.24 -10.09 -6.05
C ALA A 9 -10.27 -10.85 -6.97
N TYR A 10 -10.77 -11.77 -7.83
CA TYR A 10 -9.92 -12.45 -8.82
C TYR A 10 -9.38 -11.48 -9.86
N LEU A 11 -10.23 -10.60 -10.42
CA LEU A 11 -9.85 -9.62 -11.43
C LEU A 11 -8.83 -8.60 -10.90
N LEU A 12 -8.96 -8.21 -9.64
CA LEU A 12 -8.07 -7.27 -8.94
C LEU A 12 -6.83 -7.93 -8.33
N ASN A 13 -6.65 -9.23 -8.54
CA ASN A 13 -5.55 -10.03 -7.99
C ASN A 13 -5.45 -9.99 -6.45
N GLU A 14 -6.62 -10.02 -5.80
CA GLU A 14 -6.75 -9.97 -4.33
C GLU A 14 -6.93 -11.35 -3.70
N LEU A 15 -7.31 -12.36 -4.48
CA LEU A 15 -7.40 -13.75 -4.01
C LEU A 15 -6.01 -14.33 -3.78
N ASN A 16 -5.82 -15.01 -2.65
CA ASN A 16 -4.58 -15.74 -2.38
C ASN A 16 -4.44 -16.97 -3.31
N THR A 17 -3.28 -17.64 -3.25
CA THR A 17 -2.97 -18.79 -4.13
C THR A 17 -4.00 -19.92 -4.06
N GLU A 18 -4.49 -20.25 -2.86
CA GLU A 18 -5.47 -21.32 -2.65
C GLU A 18 -6.85 -20.91 -3.20
N GLU A 19 -7.32 -19.72 -2.80
CA GLU A 19 -8.61 -19.18 -3.25
C GLU A 19 -8.67 -18.99 -4.77
N ARG A 20 -7.55 -18.63 -5.38
CA ARG A 20 -7.41 -18.50 -6.84
C ARG A 20 -7.56 -19.85 -7.53
N ALA A 21 -6.88 -20.89 -7.04
CA ALA A 21 -6.99 -22.24 -7.59
C ALA A 21 -8.42 -22.82 -7.46
N ASP A 22 -9.05 -22.57 -6.32
CA ASP A 22 -10.45 -22.94 -6.08
C ASP A 22 -11.41 -22.22 -7.03
N PHE A 23 -11.20 -20.92 -7.24
CA PHE A 23 -12.02 -20.11 -8.14
C PHE A 23 -11.85 -20.54 -9.60
N GLU A 24 -10.63 -20.83 -10.04
CA GLU A 24 -10.36 -21.34 -11.39
C GLU A 24 -11.03 -22.70 -11.61
N SER A 25 -10.96 -23.60 -10.62
CA SER A 25 -11.67 -24.87 -10.65
C SER A 25 -13.19 -24.69 -10.72
N ALA A 26 -13.75 -23.74 -9.95
CA ALA A 26 -15.16 -23.41 -9.98
C ALA A 26 -15.61 -22.85 -11.35
N MET A 27 -14.79 -22.02 -12.02
CA MET A 27 -15.08 -21.50 -13.35
C MET A 27 -15.11 -22.61 -14.43
N HIS A 28 -14.42 -23.72 -14.23
CA HIS A 28 -14.49 -24.88 -15.12
C HIS A 28 -15.77 -25.69 -14.91
N ALA A 29 -16.25 -25.78 -13.67
CA ALA A 29 -17.43 -26.56 -13.31
C ALA A 29 -18.77 -25.82 -13.50
N ASP A 30 -18.77 -24.49 -13.39
CA ASP A 30 -19.97 -23.65 -13.46
C ASP A 30 -19.93 -22.69 -14.68
N PRO A 31 -20.68 -23.00 -15.76
CA PRO A 31 -20.79 -22.14 -16.93
C PRO A 31 -21.39 -20.76 -16.65
N GLU A 32 -22.29 -20.62 -15.66
CA GLU A 32 -22.86 -19.31 -15.30
C GLU A 32 -21.80 -18.43 -14.66
N LEU A 33 -21.00 -18.99 -13.75
CA LEU A 33 -19.89 -18.28 -13.12
C LEU A 33 -18.87 -17.80 -14.16
N LYS A 34 -18.52 -18.66 -15.12
CA LYS A 34 -17.62 -18.29 -16.23
C LYS A 34 -18.19 -17.16 -17.08
N GLN A 35 -19.49 -17.21 -17.39
CA GLN A 35 -20.13 -16.18 -18.19
C GLN A 35 -20.19 -14.83 -17.45
N ALA A 36 -20.49 -14.86 -16.14
CA ALA A 36 -20.45 -13.67 -15.30
C ALA A 36 -19.04 -13.06 -15.26
N PHE A 37 -18.01 -13.88 -15.02
CA PHE A 37 -16.61 -13.44 -15.04
C PHE A 37 -16.24 -12.74 -16.36
N LEU A 38 -16.57 -13.33 -17.51
CA LEU A 38 -16.28 -12.75 -18.83
C LEU A 38 -16.97 -11.40 -19.04
N SER A 39 -18.20 -11.23 -18.52
CA SER A 39 -18.92 -9.96 -18.59
C SER A 39 -18.22 -8.86 -17.80
N TYR A 40 -17.79 -9.17 -16.57
CA TYR A 40 -17.03 -8.23 -15.73
C TYR A 40 -15.68 -7.89 -16.37
N GLN A 41 -14.96 -8.89 -16.86
CA GLN A 41 -13.69 -8.71 -17.55
C GLN A 41 -13.85 -7.79 -18.77
N THR A 42 -14.87 -8.02 -19.60
CA THR A 42 -15.14 -7.19 -20.78
C THR A 42 -15.46 -5.74 -20.40
N SER A 43 -16.23 -5.55 -19.34
CA SER A 43 -16.59 -4.23 -18.83
C SER A 43 -15.34 -3.48 -18.34
N LEU A 44 -14.46 -4.15 -17.61
CA LEU A 44 -13.20 -3.59 -17.13
C LEU A 44 -12.26 -3.24 -18.30
N SER A 45 -12.04 -4.15 -19.24
CA SER A 45 -11.18 -3.91 -20.42
C SER A 45 -11.71 -2.84 -21.37
N SER A 46 -13.01 -2.50 -21.27
CA SER A 46 -13.57 -1.37 -22.02
C SER A 46 -13.11 -0.02 -21.46
N LEU A 47 -12.78 0.05 -20.17
CA LEU A 47 -12.24 1.25 -19.52
C LEU A 47 -10.79 1.51 -19.96
N ASP A 48 -9.99 0.46 -20.16
CA ASP A 48 -8.60 0.59 -20.66
C ASP A 48 -8.52 1.22 -22.06
N LYS A 49 -9.62 1.12 -22.83
CA LYS A 49 -9.72 1.68 -24.18
C LYS A 49 -10.16 3.14 -24.19
N LEU A 50 -10.59 3.68 -23.05
CA LEU A 50 -10.90 5.09 -22.94
C LEU A 50 -9.59 5.87 -22.99
N ALA A 51 -9.58 6.95 -23.78
CA ALA A 51 -8.44 7.85 -23.79
C ALA A 51 -8.25 8.41 -22.39
N ALA A 52 -7.07 8.21 -21.81
CA ALA A 52 -6.73 8.79 -20.52
C ALA A 52 -6.77 10.33 -20.65
N GLU A 53 -7.80 10.96 -20.10
CA GLU A 53 -7.85 12.41 -20.01
C GLU A 53 -6.86 12.88 -18.95
N THR A 54 -5.92 13.74 -19.35
CA THR A 54 -5.01 14.36 -18.40
C THR A 54 -5.79 15.36 -17.54
N PRO A 55 -5.76 15.26 -16.19
CA PRO A 55 -6.47 16.19 -15.34
C PRO A 55 -5.97 17.61 -15.58
N SER A 56 -6.86 18.59 -15.52
CA SER A 56 -6.46 19.99 -15.63
C SER A 56 -5.49 20.37 -14.51
N ILE A 57 -4.57 21.29 -14.80
CA ILE A 57 -3.60 21.82 -13.82
C ILE A 57 -4.32 22.31 -12.55
N GLU A 58 -5.51 22.89 -12.72
CA GLU A 58 -6.36 23.36 -11.61
C GLU A 58 -6.84 22.21 -10.72
N LEU A 59 -7.32 21.11 -11.32
CA LEU A 59 -7.80 19.95 -10.58
C LEU A 59 -6.67 19.28 -9.81
N LYS A 60 -5.50 19.11 -10.46
CA LYS A 60 -4.30 18.55 -9.82
C LYS A 60 -3.91 19.38 -8.60
N ARG A 61 -3.85 20.70 -8.73
CA ARG A 61 -3.48 21.60 -7.63
C ARG A 61 -4.47 21.54 -6.46
N LYS A 62 -5.77 21.48 -6.75
CA LYS A 62 -6.80 21.32 -5.70
C LYS A 62 -6.67 20.00 -4.96
N PHE A 63 -6.40 18.92 -5.68
CA PHE A 63 -6.16 17.60 -5.09
C PHE A 63 -4.91 17.58 -4.21
N GLU A 64 -3.78 18.12 -4.70
CA GLU A 64 -2.54 18.24 -3.90
C GLU A 64 -2.75 19.08 -2.64
N SER A 65 -3.49 20.19 -2.75
CA SER A 65 -3.86 21.00 -1.58
C SER A 65 -4.76 20.24 -0.60
N PHE A 66 -5.67 19.41 -1.10
CA PHE A 66 -6.52 18.55 -0.27
C PHE A 66 -5.69 17.49 0.46
N LEU A 67 -4.82 16.76 -0.24
CA LEU A 67 -3.94 15.75 0.36
C LEU A 67 -3.01 16.35 1.43
N LYS A 68 -2.38 17.50 1.14
CA LYS A 68 -1.53 18.19 2.10
C LYS A 68 -2.28 18.58 3.37
N ASN A 69 -3.53 19.02 3.22
CA ASN A 69 -4.39 19.35 4.36
C ASN A 69 -4.82 18.10 5.14
N GLU A 70 -5.04 16.96 4.47
CA GLU A 70 -5.45 15.71 5.13
C GLU A 70 -4.28 15.09 5.90
N ILE A 71 -3.08 15.06 5.32
CA ILE A 71 -1.85 14.59 5.98
C ILE A 71 -1.48 15.48 7.18
N ALA A 72 -1.75 16.78 7.09
CA ALA A 72 -1.47 17.72 8.18
C ALA A 72 -2.53 17.74 9.29
N LYS A 73 -3.69 17.08 9.10
CA LYS A 73 -4.66 16.93 10.19
C LYS A 73 -4.10 15.91 11.17
N PRO A 74 -3.88 16.27 12.45
CA PRO A 74 -3.67 15.24 13.46
C PRO A 74 -4.91 14.35 13.48
N GLN A 75 -4.73 13.03 13.57
CA GLN A 75 -5.79 12.08 13.93
C GLN A 75 -6.22 12.33 15.39
N ALA A 76 -6.80 13.49 15.61
CA ALA A 76 -7.27 13.90 16.91
C ALA A 76 -8.73 13.45 17.00
N HIS A 77 -8.95 12.33 17.68
CA HIS A 77 -10.18 12.14 18.45
C HIS A 77 -10.23 13.28 19.49
N GLN A 78 -10.61 14.48 19.05
CA GLN A 78 -10.81 15.61 19.94
C GLN A 78 -12.10 15.36 20.71
N ASN A 79 -11.97 14.65 21.81
CA ASN A 79 -12.99 14.56 22.84
C ASN A 79 -13.13 15.94 23.50
N ASN A 80 -13.83 16.86 22.83
CA ASN A 80 -14.38 18.05 23.46
C ASN A 80 -15.60 17.65 24.29
N LEU A 81 -15.37 16.90 25.36
CA LEU A 81 -16.38 16.67 26.38
C LEU A 81 -16.53 17.95 27.19
N ARG A 82 -17.50 18.78 26.77
CA ARG A 82 -18.05 19.84 27.62
C ARG A 82 -18.75 19.18 28.79
N ILE A 83 -18.09 19.15 29.94
CA ILE A 83 -18.64 18.63 31.19
C ILE A 83 -19.79 19.54 31.63
N LEU A 84 -21.04 19.10 31.38
CA LEU A 84 -22.22 19.65 32.02
C LEU A 84 -22.46 18.96 33.36
N SER A 85 -23.09 19.69 34.30
CA SER A 85 -23.06 19.41 35.74
C SER A 85 -23.50 17.98 36.17
N PRO A 86 -22.83 17.38 37.18
CA PRO A 86 -22.87 15.93 37.45
C PRO A 86 -24.18 15.41 38.08
N LEU A 87 -25.11 16.28 38.49
CA LEU A 87 -26.22 15.85 39.35
C LEU A 87 -27.42 15.26 38.59
N LYS A 88 -27.52 15.45 37.27
CA LYS A 88 -28.68 14.99 36.47
C LYS A 88 -28.47 13.69 35.69
N TRP A 89 -27.26 13.12 35.72
CA TRP A 89 -26.91 11.96 34.88
C TRP A 89 -26.67 10.66 35.64
N MET A 90 -26.77 10.63 36.97
CA MET A 90 -26.40 9.44 37.76
C MET A 90 -27.26 8.20 37.43
N GLY A 91 -28.54 8.39 37.08
CA GLY A 91 -29.43 7.29 36.66
C GLY A 91 -29.16 6.78 35.23
N VAL A 92 -28.75 7.67 34.32
CA VAL A 92 -28.42 7.34 32.92
C VAL A 92 -27.00 6.76 32.83
N ALA A 93 -26.08 7.24 33.66
CA ALA A 93 -24.71 6.74 33.75
C ALA A 93 -24.67 5.28 34.23
N ALA A 94 -25.50 4.88 35.19
CA ALA A 94 -25.56 3.47 35.64
C ALA A 94 -26.07 2.52 34.54
N SER A 95 -27.04 2.96 33.73
CA SER A 95 -27.59 2.17 32.63
C SER A 95 -26.65 2.13 31.41
N ILE A 96 -25.94 3.22 31.12
CA ILE A 96 -24.88 3.25 30.11
C ILE A 96 -23.64 2.48 30.58
N LEU A 97 -23.30 2.45 31.88
CA LEU A 97 -22.20 1.65 32.40
C LEU A 97 -22.51 0.16 32.32
N LEU A 98 -23.76 -0.25 32.58
CA LEU A 98 -24.16 -1.65 32.38
C LEU A 98 -24.19 -2.01 30.89
N ALA A 99 -24.79 -1.19 30.03
CA ALA A 99 -24.80 -1.41 28.58
C ALA A 99 -23.38 -1.39 28.00
N GLY A 100 -22.54 -0.47 28.46
CA GLY A 100 -21.13 -0.34 28.09
C GLY A 100 -20.28 -1.48 28.61
N PHE A 101 -20.52 -2.00 29.81
CA PHE A 101 -19.83 -3.19 30.34
C PHE A 101 -20.16 -4.44 29.51
N PHE A 102 -21.42 -4.59 29.07
CA PHE A 102 -21.82 -5.70 28.20
C PHE A 102 -21.38 -5.51 26.73
N LEU A 103 -21.37 -4.27 26.21
CA LEU A 103 -20.83 -3.96 24.87
C LEU A 103 -19.30 -4.07 24.82
N ASN A 104 -18.60 -3.73 25.90
CA ASN A 104 -17.14 -3.84 26.02
C ASN A 104 -16.67 -5.31 26.06
N GLN A 105 -17.53 -6.23 26.50
CA GLN A 105 -17.25 -7.67 26.39
C GLN A 105 -17.44 -8.19 24.95
N PHE A 106 -18.18 -7.47 24.09
CA PHE A 106 -18.40 -7.81 22.68
C PHE A 106 -17.43 -7.11 21.72
N ILE A 107 -16.77 -6.03 22.15
CA ILE A 107 -15.81 -5.23 21.36
C ILE A 107 -14.34 -5.58 21.71
N GLN A 108 -14.12 -6.47 22.68
CA GLN A 108 -12.77 -6.88 23.12
C GLN A 108 -11.93 -7.65 22.08
N ASP A 109 -12.47 -7.93 20.89
CA ASP A 109 -11.76 -8.57 19.78
C ASP A 109 -11.21 -7.58 18.73
N ALA A 110 -11.33 -6.26 18.96
CA ALA A 110 -10.70 -5.25 18.09
C ALA A 110 -9.44 -4.68 18.79
N PRO A 111 -8.23 -4.95 18.29
CA PRO A 111 -7.01 -4.47 18.94
C PRO A 111 -6.88 -2.95 18.73
N THR A 112 -7.09 -2.19 19.81
CA THR A 112 -6.74 -0.77 19.88
C THR A 112 -5.42 -0.59 20.61
N ASN A 113 -4.45 0.02 19.90
CA ASN A 113 -3.17 0.54 20.38
C ASN A 113 -2.31 -0.45 21.19
N SER A 114 -1.73 -1.42 20.50
CA SER A 114 -0.62 -2.22 21.03
C SER A 114 0.67 -1.41 21.06
N ASP A 115 1.35 -1.38 22.20
CA ASP A 115 2.75 -0.94 22.34
C ASP A 115 3.64 -1.55 21.23
N PHE A 116 4.12 -0.72 20.30
CA PHE A 116 4.90 -1.09 19.10
C PHE A 116 6.35 -1.52 19.38
N ASN A 117 6.71 -1.80 20.63
CA ASN A 117 8.09 -2.14 21.00
C ASN A 117 8.49 -3.57 20.65
N THR A 118 7.54 -4.43 20.33
CA THR A 118 7.77 -5.78 19.82
C THR A 118 7.13 -5.94 18.45
N ILE A 119 7.90 -6.46 17.50
CA ILE A 119 7.44 -6.97 16.20
C ILE A 119 6.29 -7.95 16.50
N ASN A 120 5.04 -7.49 16.40
CA ASN A 120 3.87 -8.31 16.72
C ASN A 120 3.73 -9.40 15.63
N PRO A 121 3.79 -10.70 15.93
CA PRO A 121 3.61 -11.74 14.91
C PRO A 121 2.34 -11.57 14.06
N GLU A 122 1.33 -10.85 14.58
CA GLU A 122 0.12 -10.45 13.87
C GLU A 122 0.38 -9.60 12.62
N TRP A 123 1.37 -8.69 12.60
CA TRP A 123 1.62 -7.89 11.39
C TRP A 123 2.16 -8.74 10.24
N ILE A 124 3.07 -9.70 10.53
CA ILE A 124 3.63 -10.61 9.51
C ILE A 124 2.50 -11.44 8.92
N GLN A 125 1.58 -11.88 9.78
CA GLN A 125 0.40 -12.61 9.36
C GLN A 125 -0.50 -11.74 8.48
N THR A 126 -0.81 -10.51 8.89
CA THR A 126 -1.64 -9.58 8.08
C THR A 126 -1.01 -9.30 6.73
N VAL A 127 0.30 -9.03 6.67
CA VAL A 127 1.05 -8.83 5.42
C VAL A 127 1.07 -10.09 4.55
N SER A 128 0.94 -11.28 5.13
CA SER A 128 0.95 -12.54 4.36
C SER A 128 -0.44 -12.97 3.89
N THR A 129 -1.47 -12.75 4.70
CA THR A 129 -2.80 -13.37 4.50
C THR A 129 -3.97 -12.39 4.44
N GLY A 130 -3.74 -11.11 4.75
CA GLY A 130 -4.78 -10.07 4.71
C GLY A 130 -5.22 -9.73 3.29
N LYS A 131 -6.34 -9.02 3.17
CA LYS A 131 -6.78 -8.41 1.91
C LYS A 131 -5.79 -7.33 1.45
N THR A 132 -5.81 -6.96 0.17
CA THR A 132 -4.91 -5.94 -0.40
C THR A 132 -4.81 -4.67 0.47
N SER A 133 -5.95 -4.12 0.90
CA SER A 133 -5.99 -2.93 1.75
C SER A 133 -5.37 -3.15 3.14
N GLU A 134 -5.61 -4.32 3.74
CA GLU A 134 -5.08 -4.70 5.05
C GLU A 134 -3.56 -4.92 4.99
N ARG A 135 -3.06 -5.53 3.91
CA ARG A 135 -1.62 -5.69 3.66
C ARG A 135 -0.93 -4.34 3.51
N ILE A 136 -1.49 -3.43 2.70
CA ILE A 136 -0.96 -2.06 2.53
C ILE A 136 -0.95 -1.33 3.89
N GLN A 137 -2.05 -1.41 4.63
CA GLN A 137 -2.15 -0.80 5.95
C GLN A 137 -1.08 -1.34 6.89
N ALA A 138 -0.92 -2.66 6.98
CA ALA A 138 0.08 -3.28 7.83
C ALA A 138 1.53 -2.87 7.45
N ILE A 139 1.83 -2.70 6.15
CA ILE A 139 3.14 -2.20 5.70
C ILE A 139 3.40 -0.76 6.17
N HIS A 140 2.38 0.09 6.13
CA HIS A 140 2.49 1.49 6.56
C HIS A 140 2.52 1.65 8.08
N GLU A 141 1.94 0.73 8.83
CA GLU A 141 1.93 0.75 10.31
C GLU A 141 3.30 0.50 10.94
N ILE A 142 4.27 -0.03 10.19
CA ILE A 142 5.62 -0.35 10.70
C ILE A 142 6.49 0.92 10.88
N THR A 143 5.91 2.10 10.67
CA THR A 143 6.62 3.36 10.58
C THR A 143 6.69 4.08 11.93
N ASP A 144 7.65 3.75 12.80
CA ASP A 144 7.86 4.56 14.03
C ASP A 144 9.28 4.47 14.65
N LYS A 145 10.29 4.06 13.87
CA LYS A 145 11.69 3.94 14.34
C LYS A 145 12.69 4.59 13.40
N ASN A 146 13.82 5.04 13.94
CA ASN A 146 14.94 5.60 13.17
C ASN A 146 15.60 4.56 12.25
N ASP A 147 15.62 3.30 12.68
CA ASP A 147 16.22 2.19 11.94
C ASP A 147 15.23 1.04 11.77
N LEU A 148 15.37 0.32 10.66
CA LEU A 148 14.49 -0.78 10.28
C LEU A 148 15.08 -2.09 10.81
N ASP A 149 14.27 -2.88 11.51
CA ASP A 149 14.73 -4.20 11.98
C ASP A 149 15.02 -5.12 10.77
N PRO A 150 16.13 -5.89 10.75
CA PRO A 150 16.47 -6.75 9.62
C PRO A 150 15.38 -7.78 9.26
N THR A 151 14.62 -8.26 10.23
CA THR A 151 13.50 -9.19 10.01
C THR A 151 12.37 -8.50 9.24
N ILE A 152 12.09 -7.25 9.62
CA ILE A 152 11.08 -6.42 8.95
C ILE A 152 11.55 -6.08 7.54
N LEU A 153 12.80 -5.63 7.37
CA LEU A 153 13.38 -5.33 6.07
C LEU A 153 13.22 -6.52 5.11
N LYS A 154 13.59 -7.72 5.55
CA LYS A 154 13.46 -8.93 4.75
C LYS A 154 12.01 -9.23 4.37
N ALA A 155 11.06 -9.03 5.28
CA ALA A 155 9.65 -9.25 4.98
C ALA A 155 9.10 -8.24 3.97
N ILE A 156 9.44 -6.95 4.11
CA ILE A 156 9.04 -5.91 3.16
C ILE A 156 9.71 -6.16 1.79
N GLU A 157 10.95 -6.64 1.77
CA GLU A 157 11.65 -7.07 0.56
C GLU A 157 10.90 -8.22 -0.14
N GLU A 158 10.51 -9.27 0.60
CA GLU A 158 9.72 -10.38 0.05
C GLU A 158 8.39 -9.89 -0.54
N VAL A 159 7.69 -8.99 0.15
CA VAL A 159 6.46 -8.37 -0.36
C VAL A 159 6.72 -7.60 -1.64
N MET A 160 7.77 -6.77 -1.67
CA MET A 160 8.13 -5.95 -2.84
C MET A 160 8.40 -6.82 -4.07
N TYR A 161 9.04 -7.99 -3.93
CA TYR A 161 9.30 -8.88 -5.05
C TYR A 161 8.10 -9.75 -5.43
N ASN A 162 7.38 -10.28 -4.44
CA ASN A 162 6.54 -11.45 -4.62
C ASN A 162 5.04 -11.22 -4.35
N ASP A 163 4.62 -10.06 -3.80
CA ASP A 163 3.19 -9.83 -3.58
C ASP A 163 2.44 -9.81 -4.93
N GLN A 164 1.29 -10.48 -4.92
CA GLN A 164 0.41 -10.59 -6.06
C GLN A 164 -0.12 -9.23 -6.53
N SER A 165 -0.41 -8.32 -5.60
CA SER A 165 -0.93 -7.00 -5.91
C SER A 165 0.20 -6.01 -6.18
N SER A 166 0.20 -5.40 -7.36
CA SER A 166 1.13 -4.32 -7.67
C SER A 166 1.02 -3.15 -6.70
N ASN A 167 -0.15 -2.92 -6.10
CA ASN A 167 -0.36 -1.83 -5.15
C ASN A 167 0.33 -2.13 -3.81
N VAL A 168 0.35 -3.39 -3.38
CA VAL A 168 1.06 -3.79 -2.16
C VAL A 168 2.57 -3.74 -2.40
N ARG A 169 3.04 -4.17 -3.58
CA ARG A 169 4.45 -3.99 -3.99
C ARG A 169 4.85 -2.51 -4.00
N LEU A 170 3.97 -1.63 -4.45
CA LEU A 170 4.22 -0.18 -4.44
C LEU A 170 4.32 0.36 -3.01
N ALA A 171 3.37 0.00 -2.15
CA ALA A 171 3.40 0.37 -0.72
C ALA A 171 4.68 -0.12 -0.02
N ALA A 172 5.19 -1.30 -0.40
CA ALA A 172 6.47 -1.80 0.11
C ALA A 172 7.64 -0.87 -0.27
N VAL A 173 7.72 -0.43 -1.53
CA VAL A 173 8.75 0.53 -1.97
C VAL A 173 8.61 1.88 -1.27
N GLU A 174 7.38 2.38 -1.14
CA GLU A 174 7.09 3.65 -0.43
C GLU A 174 7.55 3.58 1.04
N SER A 175 7.29 2.46 1.72
CA SER A 175 7.72 2.23 3.10
C SER A 175 9.25 2.14 3.22
N LEU A 176 9.92 1.40 2.31
CA LEU A 176 11.38 1.33 2.25
C LEU A 176 12.02 2.71 2.00
N GLY A 177 11.31 3.60 1.30
CA GLY A 177 11.75 4.95 1.01
C GLY A 177 12.10 5.80 2.24
N GLN A 178 11.51 5.47 3.39
CA GLN A 178 11.77 6.15 4.66
C GLN A 178 13.09 5.75 5.32
N TYR A 179 13.69 4.67 4.84
CA TYR A 179 14.89 4.05 5.42
C TYR A 179 16.09 4.05 4.48
N VAL A 180 16.03 4.75 3.34
CA VAL A 180 17.10 4.79 2.33
C VAL A 180 18.41 5.39 2.85
N HIS A 181 18.38 6.11 3.99
CA HIS A 181 19.60 6.52 4.69
C HIS A 181 20.44 5.34 5.20
N GLN A 182 19.84 4.16 5.38
CA GLN A 182 20.54 2.94 5.70
C GLN A 182 21.11 2.32 4.41
N SER A 183 22.42 2.09 4.40
CA SER A 183 23.12 1.55 3.22
C SER A 183 22.57 0.19 2.77
N GLU A 184 22.06 -0.62 3.68
CA GLU A 184 21.45 -1.92 3.36
C GLU A 184 20.17 -1.76 2.51
N VAL A 185 19.26 -0.87 2.92
CA VAL A 185 18.02 -0.56 2.19
C VAL A 185 18.33 0.05 0.83
N GLN A 186 19.29 0.98 0.79
CA GLN A 186 19.75 1.61 -0.44
C GLN A 186 20.25 0.57 -1.46
N LEU A 187 21.15 -0.33 -1.04
CA LEU A 187 21.72 -1.35 -1.92
C LEU A 187 20.65 -2.34 -2.40
N MET A 188 19.74 -2.75 -1.52
CA MET A 188 18.62 -3.63 -1.88
C MET A 188 17.73 -2.99 -2.97
N LEU A 189 17.40 -1.70 -2.86
CA LEU A 189 16.61 -0.99 -3.87
C LEU A 189 17.38 -0.86 -5.22
N ILE A 190 18.68 -0.62 -5.18
CA ILE A 190 19.53 -0.61 -6.39
C ILE A 190 19.54 -2.00 -7.06
N GLU A 191 19.65 -3.07 -6.28
CA GLU A 191 19.56 -4.44 -6.80
C GLU A 191 18.17 -4.76 -7.37
N ALA A 192 17.12 -4.26 -6.74
CA ALA A 192 15.73 -4.48 -7.14
C ALA A 192 15.43 -3.93 -8.54
N LEU A 193 16.06 -2.81 -8.93
CA LEU A 193 15.95 -2.24 -10.29
C LEU A 193 16.37 -3.21 -11.40
N GLN A 194 17.25 -4.16 -11.08
CA GLN A 194 17.74 -5.15 -12.03
C GLN A 194 16.87 -6.41 -12.11
N LYS A 195 16.12 -6.71 -11.05
CA LYS A 195 15.36 -7.97 -10.90
C LYS A 195 13.86 -7.81 -11.13
N ILE A 196 13.28 -6.69 -10.68
CA ILE A 196 11.85 -6.41 -10.85
C ILE A 196 11.62 -6.08 -12.31
N GLU A 197 10.58 -6.61 -12.96
CA GLU A 197 10.25 -6.25 -14.36
C GLU A 197 9.10 -5.28 -14.51
N THR A 198 8.28 -5.13 -13.47
CA THR A 198 7.07 -4.30 -13.52
C THR A 198 7.44 -2.82 -13.66
N PRO A 199 7.08 -2.12 -14.77
CA PRO A 199 7.51 -0.75 -15.02
C PRO A 199 7.14 0.25 -13.92
N ILE A 200 5.92 0.14 -13.37
CA ILE A 200 5.44 1.06 -12.32
C ILE A 200 6.27 0.94 -11.03
N ILE A 201 6.68 -0.28 -10.67
CA ILE A 201 7.49 -0.53 -9.48
C ILE A 201 8.94 -0.05 -9.71
N LYS A 202 9.51 -0.27 -10.90
CA LYS A 202 10.81 0.32 -11.29
C LYS A 202 10.79 1.85 -11.16
N ILE A 203 9.74 2.50 -11.66
CA ILE A 203 9.56 3.95 -11.60
C ILE A 203 9.52 4.44 -10.15
N GLU A 204 8.80 3.75 -9.28
CA GLU A 204 8.76 4.12 -7.87
C GLU A 204 10.14 4.04 -7.23
N ILE A 205 10.87 2.94 -7.42
CA ILE A 205 12.23 2.78 -6.88
C ILE A 205 13.17 3.89 -7.38
N ILE A 206 13.10 4.24 -8.67
CA ILE A 206 13.89 5.35 -9.25
C ILE A 206 13.57 6.66 -8.51
N ASN A 207 12.30 6.96 -8.30
CA ASN A 207 11.87 8.16 -7.60
C ASN A 207 12.33 8.17 -6.13
N THR A 208 12.17 7.04 -5.43
CA THR A 208 12.58 6.85 -4.04
C THR A 208 14.08 7.09 -3.84
N LEU A 209 14.93 6.47 -4.69
CA LEU A 209 16.39 6.66 -4.64
C LEU A 209 16.80 8.10 -4.95
N THR A 210 16.08 8.76 -5.87
CA THR A 210 16.39 10.14 -6.27
C THR A 210 16.03 11.15 -5.19
N GLN A 211 14.88 10.98 -4.53
CA GLN A 211 14.45 11.86 -3.42
C GLN A 211 15.47 11.87 -2.27
N ASN A 212 16.16 10.75 -2.06
CA ASN A 212 17.18 10.59 -1.03
C ASN A 212 18.59 11.00 -1.47
N LYS A 213 18.75 11.58 -2.66
CA LYS A 213 20.03 12.11 -3.20
C LYS A 213 21.15 11.07 -3.25
N ASP A 214 20.83 9.87 -3.73
CA ASP A 214 21.83 8.81 -3.82
C ASP A 214 22.72 8.95 -5.06
N ASP A 215 24.01 9.27 -4.85
CA ASP A 215 25.01 9.32 -5.92
C ASP A 215 25.22 7.98 -6.63
N LYS A 216 25.11 6.85 -5.91
CA LYS A 216 25.28 5.51 -6.50
C LYS A 216 24.11 5.12 -7.40
N ALA A 217 22.93 5.72 -7.17
CA ALA A 217 21.78 5.51 -8.02
C ALA A 217 22.00 6.09 -9.42
N LYS A 218 22.76 7.19 -9.54
CA LYS A 218 23.06 7.81 -10.84
C LYS A 218 23.77 6.84 -11.80
N ASP A 219 24.85 6.21 -11.35
CA ASP A 219 25.61 5.24 -12.16
C ASP A 219 24.72 4.07 -12.59
N THR A 220 23.84 3.62 -11.69
CA THR A 220 22.86 2.56 -11.97
C THR A 220 21.85 3.00 -13.04
N PHE A 221 21.35 4.24 -12.95
CA PHE A 221 20.39 4.79 -13.91
C PHE A 221 20.99 4.92 -15.30
N GLU A 222 22.24 5.40 -15.40
CA GLU A 222 22.98 5.49 -16.66
C GLU A 222 23.23 4.10 -17.27
N ALA A 223 23.62 3.13 -16.45
CA ALA A 223 23.80 1.75 -16.89
C ALA A 223 22.49 1.10 -17.39
N MET A 224 21.34 1.46 -16.79
CA MET A 224 20.03 1.01 -17.26
C MET A 224 19.65 1.63 -18.60
N LEU A 225 19.93 2.92 -18.82
CA LEU A 225 19.66 3.60 -20.10
C LEU A 225 20.48 3.03 -21.27
N ALA A 226 21.64 2.45 -20.99
CA ALA A 226 22.46 1.79 -22.00
C ALA A 226 21.86 0.45 -22.51
N LYS A 227 20.82 -0.08 -21.86
CA LYS A 227 20.13 -1.31 -22.28
C LYS A 227 19.03 -0.98 -23.30
N ASN A 228 18.99 -1.72 -24.41
CA ASN A 228 18.03 -1.48 -25.51
C ASN A 228 16.58 -1.89 -25.19
N ASP A 229 16.37 -2.75 -24.19
CA ASP A 229 15.06 -3.30 -23.84
C ASP A 229 14.51 -2.65 -22.56
N LEU A 230 14.20 -1.36 -22.65
CA LEU A 230 13.63 -0.59 -21.54
C LEU A 230 12.29 -0.01 -21.95
N ASN A 231 11.28 -0.18 -21.09
CA ASN A 231 9.98 0.46 -21.25
C ASN A 231 10.12 1.99 -21.35
N ASP A 232 9.36 2.62 -22.24
CA ASP A 232 9.46 4.06 -22.51
C ASP A 232 9.17 4.94 -21.29
N ALA A 233 8.23 4.54 -20.44
CA ALA A 233 7.93 5.28 -19.21
C ALA A 233 9.11 5.22 -18.24
N VAL A 234 9.74 4.05 -18.08
CA VAL A 234 10.94 3.88 -17.25
C VAL A 234 12.10 4.69 -17.82
N ARG A 235 12.29 4.70 -19.15
CA ARG A 235 13.33 5.51 -19.82
C ARG A 235 13.15 7.00 -19.55
N ASN A 236 11.93 7.50 -19.71
CA ASN A 236 11.60 8.90 -19.45
C ASN A 236 11.84 9.29 -17.98
N GLU A 237 11.51 8.39 -17.06
CA GLU A 237 11.71 8.62 -15.63
C GLU A 237 13.20 8.64 -15.25
N LEU A 238 14.02 7.74 -15.82
CA LEU A 238 15.47 7.75 -15.64
C LEU A 238 16.10 9.07 -16.12
N HIS A 239 15.77 9.52 -17.33
CA HIS A 239 16.26 10.82 -17.84
C HIS A 239 15.82 12.00 -16.96
N THR A 240 14.62 11.94 -16.38
CA THR A 240 14.12 12.99 -15.49
C THR A 240 14.87 13.00 -14.17
N ASN A 241 15.10 11.84 -13.58
CA ASN A 241 15.74 11.73 -12.27
C ASN A 241 17.27 11.90 -12.32
N ILE A 242 17.96 11.46 -13.38
CA ILE A 242 19.38 11.79 -13.60
C ILE A 242 19.56 13.31 -13.62
N ARG A 243 18.71 14.05 -14.35
CA ARG A 243 18.75 15.52 -14.35
C ARG A 243 18.49 16.13 -12.98
N LYS A 244 17.60 15.55 -12.16
CA LYS A 244 17.39 16.03 -10.78
C LYS A 244 18.65 15.85 -9.96
N LEU A 245 19.29 14.69 -10.03
CA LEU A 245 20.55 14.41 -9.31
C LEU A 245 21.67 15.35 -9.76
N GLU A 246 21.79 15.65 -11.05
CA GLU A 246 22.78 16.60 -11.58
C GLU A 246 22.59 18.04 -11.12
N ASN A 247 21.37 18.46 -10.81
CA ASN A 247 21.09 19.82 -10.33
C ASN A 247 21.23 19.96 -8.80
N ILE A 248 21.48 18.86 -8.09
CA ILE A 248 21.62 18.82 -6.63
C ILE A 248 23.09 18.96 -6.19
N TYR A 249 24.04 18.69 -7.10
CA TYR A 249 25.49 18.78 -6.91
C TYR A 249 26.11 19.87 -7.80
#